data_AF-A0A531KGX6-F1
#
_entry.id   AF-A0A531KGX6-F1
#
_cell.length_a   1.000
_cell.length_b   1.000
_cell.length_c   1.000
_cell.angle_alpha   90.00
_cell.angle_beta   90.00
_cell.angle_gamma   90.00
#
_symmetry.space_group_name_H-M   'P 1'
#
loop_
_entity.id
_entity.type
_entity.pdbx_description
1 polymer ?
#
loop_
_entity_poly.entity_id
_entity_poly.type
_entity_poly.pdbx_seq_one_letter_code
_entity_poly.pdbx_strand_id
1 'polypeptide(L)' 'VLAGGNQLGPVGGRIVAETFVRILKRDASSYLNVAGGFTPILPSSTPGNFTVADLVAFAGVTQP' A
#
# COMPACT_ATOMS: atom_id res chain seq x y z
N VAL A 1 -9.52 -12.40 16.92
CA VAL A 1 -8.15 -12.10 16.44
C VAL A 1 -7.56 -13.41 15.94
N LEU A 2 -6.78 -13.37 14.87
CA LEU A 2 -6.12 -14.53 14.25
C LEU A 2 -4.59 -14.40 14.40
N ALA A 3 -3.85 -15.46 14.07
CA ALA A 3 -2.38 -15.48 14.08
C ALA A 3 -1.75 -14.94 15.38
N GLY A 4 -2.28 -15.37 16.54
CA GLY A 4 -1.73 -15.03 17.85
C GLY A 4 -1.79 -13.54 18.23
N GLY A 5 -2.60 -12.72 17.55
CA GLY A 5 -2.58 -11.27 17.79
C GLY A 5 -2.41 -10.44 16.52
N ASN A 6 -1.73 -11.01 15.52
CA ASN A 6 -1.19 -10.27 14.40
C ASN A 6 -2.19 -9.97 13.28
N GLN A 7 -3.39 -10.55 13.34
CA GLN A 7 -4.43 -10.36 12.33
C GLN A 7 -5.79 -10.13 12.97
N LEU A 8 -6.58 -9.24 12.37
CA LEU A 8 -7.96 -9.06 12.78
C LEU A 8 -8.77 -10.34 12.56
N GLY A 9 -9.73 -10.59 13.46
CA GLY A 9 -10.70 -11.66 13.25
C GLY A 9 -11.62 -11.36 12.06
N PRO A 10 -12.41 -12.33 11.57
CA PRO A 10 -13.21 -12.18 10.35
C PRO A 10 -14.08 -10.93 10.30
N VAL A 11 -14.75 -10.58 11.40
CA VAL A 11 -15.61 -9.38 11.48
C VAL A 11 -14.79 -8.10 11.44
N GLY A 12 -13.80 -7.95 12.33
CA GLY A 12 -12.95 -6.76 12.39
C GLY A 12 -12.16 -6.53 11.10
N GLY A 13 -11.62 -7.61 10.53
CA GLY A 13 -10.91 -7.58 9.26
C GLY A 13 -11.81 -7.11 8.11
N ARG A 14 -13.05 -7.61 8.06
CA ARG A 14 -14.02 -7.18 7.05
C ARG A 14 -14.39 -5.70 7.17
N ILE A 15 -14.65 -5.21 8.39
CA ILE A 15 -14.99 -3.79 8.63
C ILE A 15 -13.84 -2.89 8.14
N VAL A 16 -12.61 -3.19 8.56
CA VAL A 16 -11.43 -2.40 8.19
C VAL A 16 -11.19 -2.47 6.69
N ALA A 17 -11.18 -3.67 6.09
CA ALA A 17 -10.96 -3.86 4.66
C ALA A 17 -12.01 -3.14 3.81
N GLU A 18 -13.30 -3.27 4.14
CA GLU A 18 -14.37 -2.59 3.41
C GLU A 18 -14.25 -1.07 3.49
N THR A 19 -13.81 -0.53 4.63
CA THR A 19 -13.59 0.91 4.78
C THR A 19 -12.53 1.41 3.80
N PHE A 20 -11.34 0.78 3.78
CA PHE A 20 -10.27 1.15 2.85
C PHE A 20 -10.68 0.97 1.39
N VAL A 21 -11.27 -0.17 1.04
CA VAL A 21 -11.69 -0.46 -0.34
C VAL A 21 -12.73 0.56 -0.82
N ARG A 22 -13.68 0.95 0.04
CA ARG A 22 -14.70 1.94 -0.35
C ARG A 22 -14.09 3.33 -0.57
N ILE A 23 -13.16 3.76 0.27
CA ILE A 23 -12.46 5.05 0.09
C ILE A 23 -11.71 5.02 -1.24
N LEU A 24 -10.87 4.01 -1.45
CA LEU A 24 -10.05 3.87 -2.65
C LEU A 24 -10.89 3.80 -3.94
N LYS A 25 -12.07 3.16 -3.91
CA LYS A 25 -12.94 3.06 -5.09
C LYS A 25 -13.78 4.32 -5.34
N ARG A 26 -14.19 5.04 -4.29
CA ARG A 26 -15.13 6.17 -4.41
C ARG A 26 -14.45 7.52 -4.56
N ASP A 27 -13.18 7.65 -4.18
CA ASP A 27 -12.44 8.88 -4.38
C ASP A 27 -12.04 9.01 -5.86
N ALA A 28 -12.55 10.04 -6.54
CA ALA A 28 -12.25 10.30 -7.95
C ALA A 28 -10.77 10.65 -8.18
N SER A 29 -10.10 11.20 -7.17
CA SER A 29 -8.66 11.46 -7.18
C SER A 29 -7.84 10.26 -6.71
N SER A 30 -8.49 9.17 -6.31
CA SER A 30 -7.83 7.91 -5.98
C SER A 30 -6.95 7.49 -7.13
N TYR A 31 -5.79 7.01 -6.74
CA TYR A 31 -4.84 6.44 -7.65
C TYR A 31 -5.45 5.31 -8.54
N LEU A 32 -6.44 4.56 -8.03
CA LEU A 32 -7.13 3.53 -8.81
C LEU A 32 -8.07 4.06 -9.90
N ASN A 33 -8.49 5.32 -9.80
CA ASN A 33 -9.52 5.92 -10.65
C ASN A 33 -8.96 6.94 -11.66
N VAL A 34 -7.74 7.45 -11.44
CA VAL A 34 -7.07 8.36 -12.37
C VAL A 34 -6.44 7.61 -13.54
N ALA A 35 -6.56 8.17 -14.74
CA ALA A 35 -5.96 7.59 -15.94
C ALA A 35 -4.42 7.60 -15.83
N GLY A 36 -3.79 6.56 -16.36
CA GLY A 36 -2.32 6.42 -16.38
C GLY A 36 -1.73 5.64 -15.21
N GLY A 37 -2.50 5.35 -14.17
CA GLY A 37 -1.97 4.53 -13.10
C GLY A 37 -0.79 5.20 -12.34
N PHE A 38 -0.06 4.38 -11.58
CA PHE A 38 0.96 4.68 -10.56
C PHE A 38 2.03 3.74 -11.01
N THR A 39 2.91 4.34 -11.76
CA THR A 39 4.18 3.75 -12.07
C THR A 39 5.17 4.54 -11.24
N PRO A 40 5.66 4.00 -10.13
CA PRO A 40 6.68 4.69 -9.35
C PRO A 40 7.90 4.95 -10.24
N ILE A 41 8.33 6.20 -10.27
CA ILE A 41 9.48 6.68 -11.07
C ILE A 41 10.80 6.60 -10.30
N LEU A 42 10.72 6.27 -9.01
CA LEU A 42 11.88 6.19 -8.13
C LEU A 42 12.71 4.95 -8.45
N PRO A 43 14.03 4.99 -8.16
CA PRO A 43 14.88 3.82 -8.31
C PRO A 43 14.33 2.64 -7.49
N SER A 44 14.30 1.47 -8.11
CA SER A 44 14.00 0.21 -7.44
C SER A 44 15.16 -0.76 -7.57
N SER A 45 15.31 -1.63 -6.58
CA SER A 45 16.35 -2.67 -6.57
C SER A 45 16.15 -3.66 -7.73
N THR A 46 14.91 -3.91 -8.13
CA THR A 46 14.56 -4.71 -9.31
C THR A 46 13.81 -3.82 -10.31
N PRO A 47 14.30 -3.64 -11.56
CA PRO A 47 13.64 -2.79 -12.54
C PRO A 47 12.17 -3.16 -12.77
N GLY A 48 11.29 -2.17 -12.72
CA GLY A 48 9.84 -2.36 -12.90
C GLY A 48 9.11 -2.96 -11.69
N ASN A 49 9.82 -3.28 -10.60
CA ASN A 49 9.23 -3.74 -9.35
C ASN A 49 9.70 -2.85 -8.20
N PHE A 50 8.86 -1.89 -7.84
CA PHE A 50 9.11 -0.97 -6.74
C PHE A 50 8.35 -1.40 -5.50
N THR A 51 9.03 -1.45 -4.37
CA THR A 51 8.51 -1.89 -3.08
C THR A 51 8.67 -0.81 -2.01
N VAL A 52 8.04 -1.02 -0.85
CA VAL A 52 8.22 -0.12 0.31
C VAL A 52 9.67 -0.13 0.80
N ALA A 53 10.41 -1.24 0.64
CA ALA A 53 11.83 -1.27 0.99
C ALA A 53 12.65 -0.30 0.12
N ASP A 54 12.34 -0.21 -1.17
CA ASP A 54 12.98 0.76 -2.07
C ASP A 54 12.66 2.19 -1.67
N LEU A 55 11.43 2.48 -1.24
CA LEU A 55 11.05 3.79 -0.73
C LEU A 55 11.85 4.18 0.54
N VAL A 56 12.00 3.26 1.48
CA VAL A 56 12.73 3.50 2.74
C VAL A 56 14.21 3.73 2.46
N ALA A 57 14.81 2.96 1.56
CA ALA A 57 16.19 3.14 1.12
C ALA A 57 16.38 4.49 0.40
N PHE A 58 15.47 4.85 -0.51
CA PHE A 58 15.48 6.15 -1.19
C PHE A 58 15.36 7.33 -0.23
N ALA A 59 14.53 7.19 0.82
CA ALA A 59 14.35 8.21 1.86
C ALA A 59 15.56 8.36 2.81
N GLY A 60 16.61 7.54 2.65
CA GLY A 60 17.83 7.59 3.45
C GLY A 60 17.66 7.08 4.88
N VAL A 61 16.52 6.47 5.22
CA VAL A 61 16.21 5.97 6.58
C VAL A 61 17.17 4.86 7.01
N THR A 62 17.72 4.11 6.06
CA THR A 62 18.68 3.02 6.30
C THR A 62 20.13 3.48 6.20
N GLN A 63 20.40 4.75 5.92
CA GLN A 63 21.76 5.30 5.91
C GLN A 63 22.19 5.60 7.36
N PRO A 64 23.41 5.24 7.76
CA PRO A 64 23.92 5.51 9.11
C PRO A 64 24.06 7.01 9.41
#